data_AF-A0A357F1B1-F1
#
_entry.id   AF-A0A357F1B1-F1
#
_cell.length_a   1.000
_cell.length_b   1.000
_cell.length_c   1.000
_cell.angle_alpha   90.00
_cell.angle_beta   90.00
_cell.angle_gamma   90.00
#
_symmetry.space_group_name_H-M   'P 1'
#
loop_
_entity.id
_entity.type
_entity.pdbx_description
1 polymer ?
#
loop_
_entity_poly.entity_id
_entity_poly.type
_entity_poly.pdbx_seq_one_letter_code
_entity_poly.pdbx_strand_id
1 'polypeptide(L)'
;IDLVHLDEHRKKKPFQLSGGQQQRVAIARALAYKPEVLLFDEPFGALDAQIRVTLRREIRALLKKINVPSIFITHDQEEALELGDRVALLNAGRIEQIGTPYEVYTKPATVFVATFLGSANLLCGKISGGKFVSGTVSLELDFPIEHAEGKNAKIVIRPEDVFLRKPENLTQKYQLLATGCVKEAGFAGAFERVTVTLDLEDNPEIVVIRPKTETAAFPLHPGQNVPVGAVRFRVIPEECNAQAKVFAADPGP
;
A
#
# COMPACT_ATOMS: atom_id res chain seq x y z
N ILE A 1 -33.84 -12.87 3.25
CA ILE A 1 -33.64 -11.96 4.41
C ILE A 1 -32.62 -12.61 5.36
N ASP A 2 -32.73 -13.92 5.52
CA ASP A 2 -31.77 -14.83 6.17
C ASP A 2 -30.35 -14.65 5.64
N LEU A 3 -30.17 -14.55 4.32
CA LEU A 3 -28.87 -14.35 3.67
C LEU A 3 -28.12 -13.08 4.13
N VAL A 4 -28.84 -12.06 4.61
CA VAL A 4 -28.25 -10.77 5.01
C VAL A 4 -28.41 -10.50 6.52
N HIS A 5 -28.85 -11.48 7.29
CA HIS A 5 -29.08 -11.39 8.75
C HIS A 5 -29.98 -10.21 9.16
N LEU A 6 -31.14 -10.05 8.50
CA LEU A 6 -32.08 -8.94 8.79
C LEU A 6 -33.45 -9.40 9.30
N ASP A 7 -33.60 -10.65 9.75
CA ASP A 7 -34.89 -11.24 10.10
C ASP A 7 -35.59 -10.49 11.25
N GLU A 8 -34.84 -10.13 12.29
CA GLU A 8 -35.32 -9.35 13.43
C GLU A 8 -35.67 -7.88 13.09
N HIS A 9 -35.37 -7.44 11.87
CA HIS A 9 -35.52 -6.06 11.43
C HIS A 9 -36.57 -5.88 10.33
N ARG A 10 -37.30 -6.96 9.97
CA ARG A 10 -38.30 -6.96 8.89
C ARG A 10 -39.36 -5.84 9.00
N LYS A 11 -39.75 -5.46 10.23
CA LYS A 11 -40.78 -4.43 10.48
C LYS A 11 -40.21 -3.01 10.69
N LYS A 12 -38.88 -2.87 10.74
CA LYS A 12 -38.24 -1.56 10.97
C LYS A 12 -38.28 -0.71 9.70
N LYS A 13 -38.53 0.58 9.86
CA LYS A 13 -38.40 1.58 8.78
C LYS A 13 -36.92 1.95 8.59
N PRO A 14 -36.51 2.49 7.41
CA PRO A 14 -35.11 2.80 7.11
C PRO A 14 -34.39 3.64 8.19
N PHE A 15 -35.05 4.66 8.73
CA PHE A 15 -34.49 5.52 9.78
C PHE A 15 -34.28 4.82 11.15
N GLN A 16 -34.81 3.61 11.32
CA GLN A 16 -34.65 2.79 12.53
C GLN A 16 -33.52 1.74 12.40
N LEU A 17 -32.84 1.73 11.25
CA LEU A 17 -31.73 0.83 10.95
C LEU A 17 -30.40 1.56 11.08
N SER A 18 -29.38 0.89 11.60
CA SER A 18 -28.00 1.40 11.55
C SER A 18 -27.50 1.48 10.10
N GLY A 19 -26.46 2.26 9.83
CA GLY A 19 -25.89 2.37 8.48
C GLY A 19 -25.53 1.01 7.88
N GLY A 20 -24.90 0.12 8.65
CA GLY A 20 -24.59 -1.23 8.19
C GLY A 20 -25.84 -2.09 7.90
N GLN A 21 -26.92 -1.90 8.66
CA GLN A 21 -28.20 -2.56 8.41
C GLN A 21 -28.88 -2.02 7.14
N GLN A 22 -28.84 -0.71 6.92
CA GLN A 22 -29.35 -0.09 5.68
C GLN A 22 -28.59 -0.61 4.46
N GLN A 23 -27.27 -0.77 4.57
CA GLN A 23 -26.44 -1.32 3.49
C GLN A 23 -26.82 -2.78 3.18
N ARG A 24 -27.07 -3.60 4.21
CA ARG A 24 -27.58 -4.97 4.04
C ARG A 24 -28.94 -5.02 3.34
N VAL A 25 -29.84 -4.07 3.64
CA VAL A 25 -31.12 -3.94 2.93
C VAL A 25 -30.88 -3.62 1.45
N ALA A 26 -29.97 -2.70 1.14
CA ALA A 26 -29.63 -2.34 -0.24
C ALA A 26 -29.10 -3.54 -1.03
N ILE A 27 -28.21 -4.33 -0.42
CA ILE A 27 -27.65 -5.56 -1.01
C ILE A 27 -28.74 -6.61 -1.23
N ALA A 28 -29.57 -6.87 -0.21
CA ALA A 28 -30.68 -7.81 -0.34
C ALA A 28 -31.64 -7.41 -1.47
N ARG A 29 -31.92 -6.10 -1.59
CA ARG A 29 -32.76 -5.56 -2.66
C ARG A 29 -32.13 -5.79 -4.03
N ALA A 30 -30.83 -5.58 -4.19
CA ALA A 30 -30.13 -5.84 -5.45
C ALA A 30 -30.14 -7.34 -5.80
N LEU A 31 -29.84 -8.21 -4.84
CA LEU A 31 -29.79 -9.66 -5.02
C LEU A 31 -31.16 -10.30 -5.30
N ALA A 32 -32.26 -9.70 -4.83
CA ALA A 32 -33.62 -10.20 -5.06
C ALA A 32 -33.95 -10.34 -6.56
N TYR A 33 -33.32 -9.52 -7.41
CA TYR A 33 -33.51 -9.55 -8.87
C TYR A 33 -32.56 -10.50 -9.61
N LYS A 34 -31.69 -11.25 -8.90
CA LYS A 34 -30.70 -12.18 -9.47
C LYS A 34 -29.88 -11.54 -10.61
N PRO A 35 -29.17 -10.42 -10.34
CA PRO A 35 -28.43 -9.72 -11.38
C PRO A 35 -27.23 -10.53 -11.86
N GLU A 36 -26.84 -10.31 -13.11
CA GLU A 36 -25.60 -10.88 -13.67
C GLU A 36 -24.35 -10.19 -13.13
N VAL A 37 -24.46 -8.92 -12.74
CA VAL A 37 -23.38 -8.10 -12.18
C VAL A 37 -23.91 -7.18 -11.09
N LEU A 38 -23.13 -6.98 -10.03
CA LEU A 38 -23.37 -5.97 -8.99
C LEU A 38 -22.36 -4.84 -9.10
N LEU A 39 -22.83 -3.61 -8.91
CA LEU A 39 -21.99 -2.41 -8.80
C LEU A 39 -22.20 -1.78 -7.43
N PHE A 40 -21.10 -1.51 -6.75
CA PHE A 40 -21.06 -0.85 -5.45
C PHE A 40 -20.29 0.45 -5.58
N ASP A 41 -20.94 1.57 -5.27
CA ASP A 41 -20.33 2.90 -5.29
C ASP A 41 -20.18 3.41 -3.86
N GLU A 42 -18.92 3.49 -3.40
CA GLU A 42 -18.50 3.81 -2.03
C GLU A 42 -19.35 3.16 -0.92
N PRO A 43 -19.56 1.83 -0.96
CA PRO A 43 -20.57 1.14 -0.14
C PRO A 43 -20.32 1.21 1.37
N PHE A 44 -19.13 1.59 1.80
CA PHE A 44 -18.72 1.65 3.20
C PHE A 44 -18.34 3.05 3.68
N GLY A 45 -18.34 4.06 2.81
CA GLY A 45 -17.77 5.39 3.12
C GLY A 45 -18.42 6.07 4.32
N ALA A 46 -19.74 5.88 4.51
CA ALA A 46 -20.51 6.52 5.58
C ALA A 46 -20.54 5.73 6.91
N LEU A 47 -19.77 4.65 7.05
CA LEU A 47 -19.80 3.78 8.24
C LEU A 47 -18.59 4.04 9.15
N ASP A 48 -18.79 3.85 10.45
CA ASP A 48 -17.71 3.85 11.44
C ASP A 48 -16.65 2.77 11.12
N ALA A 49 -15.39 3.05 11.46
CA ALA A 49 -14.24 2.20 11.15
C ALA A 49 -14.40 0.74 11.62
N GLN A 50 -14.92 0.50 12.83
CA GLN A 50 -15.10 -0.86 13.34
C GLN A 50 -16.21 -1.60 12.59
N ILE A 51 -17.28 -0.88 12.25
CA ILE A 51 -18.41 -1.42 11.48
C ILE A 51 -17.96 -1.72 10.03
N ARG A 52 -17.14 -0.86 9.42
CA ARG A 52 -16.60 -1.06 8.06
C ARG A 52 -15.87 -2.40 7.95
N VAL A 53 -14.90 -2.66 8.82
CA VAL A 53 -14.09 -3.90 8.77
C VAL A 53 -14.98 -5.15 8.86
N THR A 54 -15.94 -5.14 9.79
CA THR A 54 -16.86 -6.26 9.98
C THR A 54 -17.73 -6.48 8.74
N LEU A 55 -18.34 -5.40 8.23
CA LEU A 55 -19.26 -5.48 7.10
C LEU A 55 -18.55 -5.85 5.80
N ARG A 56 -17.31 -5.38 5.57
CA ARG A 56 -16.46 -5.76 4.44
C ARG A 56 -16.29 -7.28 4.37
N ARG A 57 -15.91 -7.91 5.48
CA ARG A 57 -15.72 -9.37 5.58
C ARG A 57 -17.00 -10.14 5.28
N GLU A 58 -18.12 -9.70 5.85
CA GLU A 58 -19.41 -10.35 5.66
C GLU A 58 -19.91 -10.25 4.23
N ILE A 59 -19.81 -9.07 3.60
CA ILE A 59 -20.19 -8.86 2.21
C ILE A 59 -19.30 -9.67 1.27
N ARG A 60 -17.98 -9.70 1.49
CA ARG A 60 -17.07 -10.55 0.70
C ARG A 60 -17.47 -12.01 0.79
N ALA A 61 -17.74 -12.52 1.99
CA ALA A 61 -18.17 -13.91 2.18
C ALA A 61 -19.51 -14.20 1.49
N LEU A 62 -20.47 -13.28 1.58
CA LEU A 62 -21.76 -13.37 0.91
C LEU A 62 -21.60 -13.43 -0.61
N LEU A 63 -20.87 -12.49 -1.20
CA LEU A 63 -20.69 -12.41 -2.65
C LEU A 63 -19.94 -13.63 -3.19
N LYS A 64 -18.92 -14.12 -2.46
CA LYS A 64 -18.24 -15.39 -2.81
C LYS A 64 -19.17 -16.59 -2.74
N LYS A 65 -20.10 -16.63 -1.78
CA LYS A 65 -21.09 -17.71 -1.67
C LYS A 65 -22.11 -17.68 -2.80
N ILE A 66 -22.55 -16.50 -3.23
CA ILE A 66 -23.57 -16.33 -4.28
C ILE A 66 -22.94 -16.41 -5.68
N ASN A 67 -21.63 -16.18 -5.79
CA ASN A 67 -20.85 -16.24 -7.02
C ASN A 67 -21.36 -15.28 -8.11
N VAL A 68 -21.62 -14.03 -7.71
CA VAL A 68 -22.05 -12.96 -8.61
C VAL A 68 -20.88 -12.00 -8.85
N PRO A 69 -20.48 -11.75 -10.12
CA PRO A 69 -19.50 -10.74 -10.46
C PRO A 69 -19.86 -9.40 -9.83
N SER A 70 -18.91 -8.79 -9.15
CA SER A 70 -19.13 -7.57 -8.37
C SER A 70 -18.02 -6.56 -8.62
N ILE A 71 -18.38 -5.32 -8.91
CA ILE A 71 -17.47 -4.19 -9.08
C ILE A 71 -17.64 -3.26 -7.87
N PHE A 72 -16.54 -2.98 -7.18
CA PHE A 72 -16.49 -2.05 -6.06
C PHE A 72 -15.72 -0.80 -6.48
N ILE A 73 -16.31 0.36 -6.26
CA ILE A 73 -15.69 1.68 -6.42
C ILE A 73 -15.49 2.23 -5.03
N THR A 74 -14.26 2.60 -4.70
CA THR A 74 -13.89 3.14 -3.38
C THR A 74 -12.67 4.04 -3.52
N HIS A 75 -12.59 5.04 -2.65
CA HIS A 75 -11.37 5.82 -2.43
C HIS A 75 -10.49 5.22 -1.31
N ASP A 76 -10.96 4.19 -0.60
CA ASP A 76 -10.25 3.54 0.49
C ASP A 76 -9.32 2.43 -0.03
N GLN A 77 -8.02 2.60 0.23
CA GLN A 77 -6.97 1.69 -0.23
C GLN A 77 -7.07 0.31 0.46
N GLU A 78 -7.36 0.28 1.76
CA GLU A 78 -7.49 -0.97 2.52
C GLU A 78 -8.68 -1.77 1.99
N GLU A 79 -9.79 -1.09 1.69
CA GLU A 79 -10.95 -1.74 1.08
C GLU A 79 -10.60 -2.41 -0.25
N ALA A 80 -9.92 -1.70 -1.14
CA ALA A 80 -9.51 -2.23 -2.43
C ALA A 80 -8.62 -3.47 -2.28
N LEU A 81 -7.66 -3.43 -1.35
CA LEU A 81 -6.71 -4.53 -1.12
C LEU A 81 -7.35 -5.73 -0.39
N GLU A 82 -8.33 -5.50 0.48
CA GLU A 82 -9.01 -6.56 1.25
C GLU A 82 -10.15 -7.23 0.48
N LEU A 83 -10.94 -6.46 -0.29
CA LEU A 83 -12.14 -6.94 -0.98
C LEU A 83 -11.90 -7.42 -2.40
N GLY A 84 -10.95 -6.82 -3.12
CA GLY A 84 -10.71 -7.14 -4.51
C GLY A 84 -10.10 -8.53 -4.68
N ASP A 85 -10.63 -9.31 -5.62
CA ASP A 85 -9.84 -10.39 -6.23
C ASP A 85 -8.85 -9.79 -7.26
N ARG A 86 -9.25 -8.67 -7.88
CA ARG A 86 -8.41 -7.77 -8.70
C ARG A 86 -8.69 -6.32 -8.33
N VAL A 87 -7.68 -5.47 -8.46
CA VAL A 87 -7.75 -4.02 -8.23
C VAL A 87 -7.38 -3.31 -9.52
N ALA A 88 -8.21 -2.36 -9.93
CA ALA A 88 -7.92 -1.44 -11.02
C ALA A 88 -7.71 -0.05 -10.43
N LEU A 89 -6.54 0.55 -10.67
CA LEU A 89 -6.23 1.90 -10.24
C LEU A 89 -6.50 2.88 -11.36
N LEU A 90 -7.26 3.92 -11.04
CA LEU A 90 -7.60 4.98 -11.97
C LEU A 90 -6.87 6.27 -11.59
N ASN A 91 -6.33 6.95 -12.59
CA ASN A 91 -5.74 8.26 -12.48
C ASN A 91 -6.21 9.11 -13.67
N ALA A 92 -6.78 10.28 -13.40
CA ALA A 92 -7.30 11.19 -14.41
C ALA A 92 -8.19 10.49 -15.48
N GLY A 93 -9.06 9.57 -15.04
CA GLY A 93 -9.97 8.82 -15.92
C GLY A 93 -9.32 7.71 -16.75
N ARG A 94 -8.04 7.40 -16.53
CA ARG A 94 -7.32 6.30 -17.19
C ARG A 94 -6.94 5.24 -16.18
N ILE A 95 -6.96 3.98 -16.62
CA ILE A 95 -6.48 2.87 -15.81
C ILE A 95 -4.94 2.87 -15.86
N GLU A 96 -4.31 3.07 -14.71
CA GLU A 96 -2.86 3.03 -14.54
C GLU A 96 -2.37 1.59 -14.47
N GLN A 97 -3.06 0.75 -13.68
CA GLN A 97 -2.70 -0.64 -13.49
C GLN A 97 -3.91 -1.47 -13.08
N ILE A 98 -3.94 -2.72 -13.54
CA ILE A 98 -4.86 -3.75 -13.05
C ILE A 98 -4.04 -4.97 -12.64
N GLY A 99 -4.29 -5.50 -11.45
CA GLY A 99 -3.65 -6.72 -10.98
C GLY A 99 -4.35 -7.28 -9.75
N THR A 100 -3.83 -8.36 -9.19
CA THR A 100 -4.22 -8.79 -7.83
C THR A 100 -3.77 -7.74 -6.81
N PRO A 101 -4.40 -7.66 -5.61
CA PRO A 101 -3.94 -6.78 -4.53
C PRO A 101 -2.43 -6.88 -4.26
N TYR A 102 -1.91 -8.11 -4.25
CA TYR A 102 -0.49 -8.36 -4.03
C TYR A 102 0.38 -7.79 -5.17
N GLU A 103 0.00 -7.98 -6.42
CA GLU A 103 0.76 -7.49 -7.58
C GLU A 103 0.77 -5.96 -7.66
N VAL A 104 -0.38 -5.30 -7.50
CA VAL A 104 -0.43 -3.84 -7.56
C VAL A 104 0.36 -3.19 -6.43
N TYR A 105 0.41 -3.83 -5.26
CA TYR A 105 1.18 -3.36 -4.12
C TYR A 105 2.68 -3.59 -4.26
N THR A 106 3.09 -4.80 -4.65
CA THR A 106 4.52 -5.22 -4.69
C THR A 106 5.23 -4.93 -6.00
N LYS A 107 4.47 -4.78 -7.10
CA LYS A 107 4.99 -4.53 -8.44
C LYS A 107 4.22 -3.35 -9.07
N PRO A 108 4.32 -2.14 -8.49
CA PRO A 108 3.70 -0.96 -9.08
C PRO A 108 4.32 -0.66 -10.44
N ALA A 109 3.46 -0.35 -11.42
CA ALA A 109 3.85 -0.03 -12.79
C ALA A 109 4.30 1.44 -12.93
N THR A 110 3.72 2.34 -12.13
CA THR A 110 4.03 3.77 -12.13
C THR A 110 4.27 4.26 -10.70
N VAL A 111 4.96 5.39 -10.56
CA VAL A 111 5.17 6.01 -9.24
C VAL A 111 3.84 6.36 -8.60
N PHE A 112 2.84 6.78 -9.39
CA PHE A 112 1.48 7.00 -8.90
C PHE A 112 0.91 5.77 -8.21
N VAL A 113 0.94 4.59 -8.83
CA VAL A 113 0.46 3.34 -8.20
C VAL A 113 1.22 3.06 -6.91
N ALA A 114 2.54 3.25 -6.93
CA ALA A 114 3.38 3.02 -5.75
C ALA A 114 2.98 3.90 -4.56
N THR A 115 2.77 5.21 -4.80
CA THR A 115 2.45 6.18 -3.75
C THR A 115 0.96 6.20 -3.39
N PHE A 116 0.09 5.73 -4.27
CA PHE A 116 -1.35 5.65 -4.03
C PHE A 116 -1.72 4.44 -3.18
N LEU A 117 -1.01 3.31 -3.28
CA LEU A 117 -1.26 2.12 -2.45
C LEU A 117 -0.28 2.05 -1.30
N GLY A 118 -0.55 2.80 -0.23
CA GLY A 118 0.31 2.85 0.95
C GLY A 118 1.54 3.74 0.81
N SER A 119 2.33 3.81 1.89
CA SER A 119 3.54 4.63 1.92
C SER A 119 4.63 4.04 1.02
N ALA A 120 5.45 4.91 0.42
CA ALA A 120 6.61 4.50 -0.39
C ALA A 120 7.76 5.49 -0.24
N ASN A 121 8.98 4.96 -0.19
CA ASN A 121 10.21 5.74 -0.29
C ASN A 121 10.63 5.82 -1.75
N LEU A 122 10.96 7.03 -2.22
CA LEU A 122 11.42 7.27 -3.58
C LEU A 122 12.84 7.83 -3.55
N LEU A 123 13.75 7.22 -4.31
CA LEU A 123 15.07 7.80 -4.60
C LEU A 123 15.22 7.98 -6.11
N CYS A 124 15.71 9.16 -6.51
CA CYS A 124 15.95 9.54 -7.89
C CYS A 124 17.35 9.10 -8.31
N GLY A 125 17.52 8.59 -9.52
CA GLY A 125 18.81 8.18 -10.02
C GLY A 125 18.77 7.84 -11.49
N LYS A 126 19.76 7.07 -11.94
CA LYS A 126 19.88 6.61 -13.33
C LYS A 126 20.23 5.13 -13.39
N ILE A 127 19.84 4.48 -14.47
CA ILE A 127 20.23 3.10 -14.73
C ILE A 127 21.57 3.13 -15.46
N SER A 128 22.57 2.44 -14.93
CA SER A 128 23.87 2.30 -15.59
C SER A 128 24.53 0.96 -15.29
N GLY A 129 24.94 0.25 -16.33
CA GLY A 129 25.67 -1.02 -16.23
C GLY A 129 24.91 -2.12 -15.47
N GLY A 130 23.59 -2.20 -15.65
CA GLY A 130 22.75 -3.15 -14.91
C GLY A 130 22.53 -2.79 -13.44
N LYS A 131 22.85 -1.55 -13.04
CA LYS A 131 22.64 -1.03 -11.68
C LYS A 131 21.77 0.23 -11.71
N PHE A 132 21.09 0.50 -10.61
CA PHE A 132 20.56 1.81 -10.30
C PHE A 132 21.63 2.61 -9.54
N VAL A 133 21.91 3.83 -9.97
CA VAL A 133 22.92 4.72 -9.39
C VAL A 133 22.30 6.06 -9.00
N SER A 134 22.50 6.47 -7.76
CA SER A 134 22.07 7.76 -7.20
C SER A 134 23.15 8.30 -6.28
N GLY A 135 24.00 9.22 -6.76
CA GLY A 135 25.17 9.67 -6.01
C GLY A 135 26.10 8.51 -5.66
N THR A 136 26.29 8.25 -4.36
CA THR A 136 27.07 7.12 -3.83
C THR A 136 26.28 5.81 -3.73
N VAL A 137 24.94 5.86 -3.89
CA VAL A 137 24.08 4.68 -3.88
C VAL A 137 24.26 3.89 -5.18
N SER A 138 24.51 2.60 -5.08
CA SER A 138 24.61 1.68 -6.23
C SER A 138 23.90 0.37 -5.91
N LEU A 139 22.73 0.16 -6.54
CA LEU A 139 21.92 -1.04 -6.37
C LEU A 139 21.98 -1.92 -7.61
N GLU A 140 22.31 -3.19 -7.42
CA GLU A 140 22.25 -4.22 -8.45
C GLU A 140 20.80 -4.57 -8.78
N LEU A 141 20.48 -4.55 -10.07
CA LEU A 141 19.18 -4.95 -10.57
C LEU A 141 19.16 -6.46 -10.77
N ASP A 142 18.09 -7.12 -10.34
CA ASP A 142 17.93 -8.56 -10.55
C ASP A 142 17.72 -8.91 -12.03
N PHE A 143 17.20 -7.95 -12.82
CA PHE A 143 16.96 -8.10 -14.25
C PHE A 143 17.37 -6.83 -15.01
N PRO A 144 17.93 -6.95 -16.22
CA PRO A 144 18.15 -5.80 -17.09
C PRO A 144 16.81 -5.13 -17.40
N ILE A 145 16.77 -3.81 -17.31
CA ILE A 145 15.63 -3.03 -17.77
C ILE A 145 15.92 -2.67 -19.22
N GLU A 146 15.20 -3.32 -20.14
CA GLU A 146 15.39 -3.12 -21.57
C GLU A 146 15.29 -1.64 -21.94
N HIS A 147 16.22 -1.19 -22.79
CA HIS A 147 16.24 0.19 -23.31
C HIS A 147 16.30 1.28 -22.23
N ALA A 148 16.79 0.99 -21.03
CA ALA A 148 16.85 1.95 -19.92
C ALA A 148 18.27 2.41 -19.54
N GLU A 149 19.31 1.89 -20.18
CA GLU A 149 20.69 2.31 -19.95
C GLU A 149 20.85 3.82 -20.15
N GLY A 150 21.45 4.51 -19.17
CA GLY A 150 21.65 5.95 -19.15
C GLY A 150 20.40 6.78 -18.84
N LYS A 151 19.21 6.17 -18.74
CA LYS A 151 17.95 6.89 -18.46
C LYS A 151 17.78 7.17 -16.98
N ASN A 152 17.13 8.29 -16.70
CA ASN A 152 16.64 8.61 -15.36
C ASN A 152 15.58 7.60 -14.93
N ALA A 153 15.61 7.25 -13.65
CA ALA A 153 14.67 6.34 -13.04
C ALA A 153 14.47 6.70 -11.58
N LYS A 154 13.33 6.28 -11.03
CA LYS A 154 13.07 6.29 -9.60
C LYS A 154 13.09 4.87 -9.08
N ILE A 155 13.73 4.66 -7.93
CA ILE A 155 13.49 3.45 -7.15
C ILE A 155 12.36 3.71 -6.17
N VAL A 156 11.47 2.74 -6.07
CA VAL A 156 10.39 2.65 -5.08
C VAL A 156 10.77 1.58 -4.09
N ILE A 157 10.84 1.95 -2.81
CA ILE A 157 11.11 1.02 -1.72
C ILE A 157 9.96 1.11 -0.73
N ARG A 158 9.34 -0.02 -0.41
CA ARG A 158 8.31 -0.05 0.63
C ARG A 158 8.97 0.14 2.01
N PRO A 159 8.36 0.89 2.94
CA PRO A 159 8.94 1.09 4.27
C PRO A 159 9.27 -0.21 5.02
N GLU A 160 8.47 -1.26 4.81
CA GLU A 160 8.68 -2.60 5.37
C GLU A 160 9.79 -3.41 4.66
N ASP A 161 10.32 -2.92 3.55
CA ASP A 161 11.45 -3.50 2.81
C ASP A 161 12.79 -2.77 3.09
N VAL A 162 12.76 -1.74 3.95
CA VAL A 162 13.95 -1.02 4.41
C VAL A 162 14.40 -1.58 5.76
N PHE A 163 15.71 -1.70 5.94
CA PHE A 163 16.33 -2.21 7.14
C PHE A 163 17.38 -1.23 7.67
N LEU A 164 17.37 -0.99 8.98
CA LEU A 164 18.31 -0.08 9.68
C LEU A 164 19.53 -0.81 10.26
N ARG A 165 19.68 -2.09 9.88
CA ARG A 165 20.87 -2.93 10.06
C ARG A 165 20.75 -4.12 9.11
N LYS A 166 21.88 -4.73 8.73
CA LYS A 166 21.83 -6.02 8.03
C LYS A 166 21.29 -7.10 9.00
N PRO A 167 20.15 -7.74 8.73
CA PRO A 167 19.65 -8.80 9.60
C PRO A 167 20.54 -10.04 9.47
N GLU A 168 20.84 -10.69 10.59
CA GLU A 168 21.76 -11.85 10.66
C GLU A 168 21.25 -13.05 9.85
N ASN A 169 19.93 -13.30 9.89
CA ASN A 169 19.29 -14.44 9.23
C ASN A 169 18.58 -14.06 7.92
N LEU A 170 19.00 -12.98 7.27
CA LEU A 170 18.35 -12.54 6.04
C LEU A 170 18.77 -13.43 4.86
N THR A 171 17.80 -14.14 4.28
CA THR A 171 17.99 -14.94 3.06
C THR A 171 17.89 -14.12 1.78
N GLN A 172 17.24 -12.95 1.85
CA GLN A 172 17.10 -12.03 0.73
C GLN A 172 18.37 -11.21 0.51
N LYS A 173 18.57 -10.73 -0.73
CA LYS A 173 19.70 -9.90 -1.12
C LYS A 173 19.59 -8.51 -0.49
N TYR A 174 20.28 -8.31 0.63
CA TYR A 174 20.45 -6.98 1.23
C TYR A 174 21.36 -6.12 0.38
N GLN A 175 20.90 -4.93 0.02
CA GLN A 175 21.70 -3.93 -0.70
C GLN A 175 21.74 -2.65 0.13
N LEU A 176 22.95 -2.17 0.43
CA LEU A 176 23.15 -0.96 1.21
C LEU A 176 22.76 0.26 0.36
N LEU A 177 21.94 1.15 0.93
CA LEU A 177 21.62 2.44 0.34
C LEU A 177 22.70 3.44 0.76
N ALA A 178 22.73 3.79 2.05
CA ALA A 178 23.65 4.76 2.64
C ALA A 178 23.69 4.57 4.17
N THR A 179 24.52 5.35 4.86
CA THR A 179 24.29 5.63 6.29
C THR A 179 23.25 6.74 6.42
N GLY A 180 22.65 6.86 7.60
CA GLY A 180 21.75 7.97 7.90
C GLY A 180 21.53 8.15 9.39
N CYS A 181 20.96 9.29 9.75
CA CYS A 181 20.64 9.66 11.12
C CYS A 181 19.15 9.48 11.40
N VAL A 182 18.82 8.78 12.50
CA VAL A 182 17.44 8.63 12.95
C VAL A 182 16.90 9.99 13.36
N LYS A 183 15.89 10.48 12.64
CA LYS A 183 15.21 11.75 12.95
C LYS A 183 14.12 11.54 14.00
N GLU A 184 13.33 10.49 13.83
CA GLU A 184 12.18 10.18 14.68
C GLU A 184 11.94 8.67 14.74
N ALA A 185 11.53 8.16 15.89
CA ALA A 185 11.05 6.79 16.08
C ALA A 185 9.71 6.84 16.83
N GLY A 186 8.62 6.46 16.14
CA GLY A 186 7.26 6.54 16.63
C GLY A 186 6.62 5.16 16.82
N PHE A 187 5.92 4.98 17.94
CA PHE A 187 5.16 3.76 18.22
C PHE A 187 3.83 3.75 17.47
N ALA A 188 3.59 2.74 16.63
CA ALA A 188 2.37 2.56 15.85
C ALA A 188 1.71 1.19 16.13
N GLY A 189 1.63 0.81 17.41
CA GLY A 189 0.93 -0.41 17.83
C GLY A 189 1.73 -1.68 17.53
N ALA A 190 1.44 -2.36 16.42
CA ALA A 190 2.13 -3.61 16.04
C ALA A 190 3.53 -3.37 15.44
N PHE A 191 3.80 -2.13 15.02
CA PHE A 191 5.03 -1.73 14.35
C PHE A 191 5.57 -0.42 14.97
N GLU A 192 6.83 -0.15 14.67
CA GLU A 192 7.49 1.14 14.90
C GLU A 192 7.71 1.80 13.54
N ARG A 193 7.35 3.08 13.43
CA ARG A 193 7.63 3.90 12.24
C ARG A 193 8.85 4.76 12.56
N VAL A 194 9.91 4.59 11.78
CA VAL A 194 11.17 5.33 11.96
C VAL A 194 11.43 6.17 10.73
N THR A 195 11.69 7.46 10.92
CA THR A 195 12.14 8.36 9.86
C THR A 195 13.65 8.54 9.97
N VAL A 196 14.36 8.28 8.88
CA VAL A 196 15.82 8.40 8.80
C VAL A 196 16.18 9.38 7.69
N THR A 197 17.09 10.31 8.00
CA THR A 197 17.70 11.21 7.02
C THR A 197 18.97 10.55 6.49
N LEU A 198 19.04 10.26 5.19
CA LEU A 198 20.21 9.61 4.59
C LEU A 198 21.36 10.60 4.38
N ASP A 199 22.58 10.13 4.56
CA ASP A 199 23.82 10.86 4.28
C ASP A 199 24.11 10.84 2.76
N LEU A 200 23.21 11.44 1.99
CA LEU A 200 23.28 11.57 0.53
C LEU A 200 23.15 13.05 0.13
N GLU A 201 23.40 13.33 -1.15
CA GLU A 201 23.07 14.62 -1.74
C GLU A 201 21.57 14.92 -1.50
N ASP A 202 21.25 16.15 -1.06
CA ASP A 202 19.93 16.61 -0.62
C ASP A 202 19.37 16.04 0.70
N ASN A 203 20.13 15.23 1.45
CA ASN A 203 19.72 14.65 2.75
C ASN A 203 18.30 14.05 2.72
N PRO A 204 18.03 13.07 1.85
CA PRO A 204 16.68 12.60 1.62
C PRO A 204 16.16 11.84 2.84
N GLU A 205 14.90 12.08 3.17
CA GLU A 205 14.21 11.33 4.23
C GLU A 205 13.64 10.03 3.68
N ILE A 206 13.71 9.00 4.48
CA ILE A 206 13.07 7.71 4.22
C ILE A 206 12.33 7.24 5.48
N VAL A 207 11.26 6.50 5.26
CA VAL A 207 10.47 5.89 6.33
C VAL A 207 10.73 4.40 6.34
N VAL A 208 10.88 3.86 7.54
CA VAL A 208 11.04 2.44 7.81
C VAL A 208 9.92 1.98 8.73
N ILE A 209 9.30 0.84 8.41
CA ILE A 209 8.32 0.19 9.28
C ILE A 209 8.95 -1.09 9.80
N ARG A 210 9.10 -1.18 11.13
CA ARG A 210 9.78 -2.28 11.80
C ARG A 210 8.80 -3.04 12.69
N PRO A 211 8.77 -4.38 12.65
CA PRO A 211 7.98 -5.15 13.59
C PRO A 211 8.54 -5.01 15.01
N LYS A 212 7.68 -5.13 16.01
CA LYS A 212 8.06 -5.07 17.44
C LYS A 212 9.21 -5.99 17.82
N THR A 213 9.30 -7.16 17.21
CA THR A 213 10.39 -8.12 17.44
C THR A 213 11.75 -7.52 17.06
N GLU A 214 11.79 -6.73 16.00
CA GLU A 214 13.00 -6.04 15.56
C GLU A 214 13.31 -4.81 16.43
N THR A 215 12.30 -4.02 16.78
CA THR A 215 12.45 -2.88 17.69
C THR A 215 13.02 -3.31 19.04
N ALA A 216 12.54 -4.42 19.61
CA ALA A 216 13.06 -4.96 20.86
C ALA A 216 14.51 -5.46 20.75
N ALA A 217 14.89 -6.04 19.61
CA ALA A 217 16.24 -6.53 19.36
C ALA A 217 17.25 -5.42 19.06
N PHE A 218 16.79 -4.30 18.50
CA PHE A 218 17.62 -3.15 18.15
C PHE A 218 16.83 -1.85 18.39
N PRO A 219 16.80 -1.36 19.65
CA PRO A 219 16.17 -0.09 19.98
C PRO A 219 16.88 1.07 19.28
N LEU A 220 16.10 2.06 18.84
CA LEU A 220 16.59 3.24 18.16
C LEU A 220 16.24 4.51 18.93
N HIS A 221 17.13 5.49 18.84
CA HIS A 221 16.93 6.81 19.42
C HIS A 221 17.17 7.91 18.39
N PRO A 222 16.44 9.04 18.44
CA PRO A 222 16.75 10.20 17.61
C PRO A 222 18.20 10.64 17.75
N GLY A 223 18.84 10.98 16.64
CA GLY A 223 20.27 11.33 16.56
C GLY A 223 21.21 10.15 16.34
N GLN A 224 20.71 8.90 16.38
CA GLN A 224 21.54 7.72 16.17
C GLN A 224 21.86 7.51 14.69
N ASN A 225 23.14 7.28 14.38
CA ASN A 225 23.57 6.89 13.04
C ASN A 225 23.37 5.39 12.82
N VAL A 226 22.73 5.04 11.70
CA VAL A 226 22.38 3.68 11.33
C VAL A 226 22.71 3.42 9.85
N PRO A 227 23.18 2.21 9.50
CA PRO A 227 23.22 1.81 8.10
C PRO A 227 21.80 1.58 7.60
N VAL A 228 21.50 2.03 6.39
CA VAL A 228 20.22 1.82 5.75
C VAL A 228 20.42 0.95 4.52
N GLY A 229 19.70 -0.15 4.44
CA GLY A 229 19.64 -0.97 3.24
C GLY A 229 18.23 -1.39 2.89
N ALA A 230 18.08 -1.95 1.70
CA ALA A 230 16.82 -2.47 1.20
C ALA A 230 16.99 -3.91 0.72
N VAL A 231 15.90 -4.68 0.82
CA VAL A 231 15.87 -6.08 0.35
C VAL A 231 15.02 -6.27 -0.90
N ARG A 232 14.02 -5.41 -1.08
CA ARG A 232 13.16 -5.37 -2.26
C ARG A 232 12.93 -3.92 -2.65
N PHE A 233 12.98 -3.67 -3.95
CA PHE A 233 12.69 -2.36 -4.52
C PHE A 233 12.21 -2.55 -5.95
N ARG A 234 11.52 -1.53 -6.47
CA ARG A 234 11.08 -1.48 -7.87
C ARG A 234 11.72 -0.29 -8.55
N VAL A 235 12.28 -0.49 -9.73
CA VAL A 235 12.76 0.61 -10.57
C VAL A 235 11.66 0.97 -11.57
N ILE A 236 11.35 2.25 -11.65
CA ILE A 236 10.37 2.82 -12.59
C ILE A 236 11.12 3.85 -13.46
N PRO A 237 11.25 3.61 -14.77
CA PRO A 237 11.82 4.57 -15.70
C PRO A 237 10.90 5.80 -15.77
N GLU A 238 11.33 6.90 -15.18
CA GLU A 238 10.57 8.15 -15.09
C GLU A 238 11.55 9.32 -14.90
N GLU A 239 11.20 10.49 -15.41
CA GLU A 239 12.01 11.69 -15.20
C GLU A 239 12.09 12.04 -13.70
N CYS A 240 13.30 12.32 -13.25
CA CYS A 240 13.56 12.75 -11.89
C CYS A 240 13.40 14.26 -11.80
N ASN A 241 12.22 14.73 -11.43
CA ASN A 241 12.09 16.07 -10.87
C ASN A 241 12.67 16.02 -9.46
N ALA A 242 13.79 16.71 -9.26
CA ALA A 242 14.64 16.63 -8.08
C ALA A 242 13.83 16.77 -6.77
N GLN A 243 13.77 15.65 -6.03
CA GLN A 243 13.66 15.52 -4.57
C GLN A 243 13.20 14.09 -4.28
N ALA A 244 14.02 13.33 -3.57
CA ALA A 244 13.52 12.15 -2.87
C ALA A 244 12.48 12.62 -1.85
N LYS A 245 11.23 12.26 -2.08
CA LYS A 245 10.13 12.56 -1.16
C LYS A 245 9.61 11.25 -0.62
N VAL A 246 9.51 11.18 0.70
CA VAL A 246 8.61 10.24 1.35
C VAL A 246 7.21 10.68 0.99
N PHE A 247 6.51 9.86 0.20
CA PHE A 247 5.07 9.99 0.11
C PHE A 247 4.50 9.05 1.17
N ALA A 248 4.10 9.64 2.30
CA ALA A 248 3.11 8.99 3.13
C ALA A 248 1.85 8.86 2.25
N ALA A 249 1.21 7.69 2.24
CA ALA A 249 -0.14 7.61 1.71
C ALA A 249 -0.95 8.70 2.41
N ASP A 250 -1.46 9.63 1.63
CA ASP A 250 -2.40 10.63 2.12
C ASP A 250 -3.54 9.83 2.76
N PRO A 251 -3.79 9.96 4.08
CA PRO A 251 -5.08 9.53 4.59
C PRO A 251 -6.05 10.47 3.89
N GLY A 252 -6.76 9.97 2.87
CA GLY A 252 -7.68 10.79 2.08
C GLY A 252 -8.63 11.62 2.96
N PRO A 253 -9.30 12.62 2.36
CA PRO A 253 -10.04 13.68 3.07
C PRO A 253 -11.06 13.19 4.11
#